data_AF-R5SFN6-F1
#
_entry.id   AF-R5SFN6-F1
#
_cell.length_a   1.000
_cell.length_b   1.000
_cell.length_c   1.000
_cell.angle_alpha   90.00
_cell.angle_beta   90.00
_cell.angle_gamma   90.00
#
_symmetry.space_group_name_H-M   'P 1'
#
loop_
_entity.id
_entity.type
_entity.pdbx_description
1 polymer ?
#
loop_
_entity_poly.entity_id
_entity_poly.type
_entity_poly.pdbx_seq_one_letter_code
_entity_poly.pdbx_strand_id
1 'polypeptide(L)'
;MSSLKYEITQIPISPVKIKNKKSTIMTQTVKEYRNDAIHFGEWCKKNRGIRHLDELCAQKVTLLQDYADDLAAQGKSAATIHKYMSGACRVFGVELGSITKPQRSVADVTRSRGRKPVDERADAQREASPRLYDFAERVGIRRAEYAALHGSDFGEDEVGPYVLVRRGKGGKRQKQRLLPSDADFVRAYFDGSEELVFSEAEMRNKIDLHHLRAMQGQRVLQYYTDRCDNEPGYREKLLRDIKCIWDEDDIKRKTNGLRRKHWHEGLYTGRYYLRGRTRTLALQLGLPVTYDRLCVLAVSVFHLSHWRLDVTVDNYLLAQ
;
A
#
# COMPACT_ATOMS: atom_id res chain seq x y z
N MET A 1 24.06 8.35 34.90
CA MET A 1 23.93 8.91 33.52
C MET A 1 22.97 8.03 32.74
N SER A 2 21.96 8.63 32.09
CA SER A 2 21.06 7.90 31.19
C SER A 2 21.81 7.38 29.97
N SER A 3 21.35 6.27 29.39
CA SER A 3 21.90 5.82 28.11
C SER A 3 21.39 6.70 26.97
N LEU A 4 22.21 6.96 25.95
CA LEU A 4 21.81 7.69 24.73
C LEU A 4 20.51 7.14 24.12
N LYS A 5 20.35 5.81 24.13
CA LYS A 5 19.11 5.14 23.70
C LYS A 5 17.90 5.60 24.50
N TYR A 6 18.01 5.65 25.83
CA TYR A 6 16.94 6.13 26.70
C TYR A 6 16.63 7.61 26.41
N GLU A 7 17.65 8.46 26.32
CA GLU A 7 17.49 9.89 26.02
C GLU A 7 16.74 10.12 24.69
N ILE A 8 17.07 9.36 23.64
CA ILE A 8 16.36 9.41 22.35
C ILE A 8 14.88 9.05 22.50
N THR A 9 14.51 8.08 23.34
CA THR A 9 13.09 7.71 23.54
C THR A 9 12.26 8.82 24.17
N GLN A 10 12.91 9.70 24.93
CA GLN A 10 12.27 10.83 25.62
C GLN A 10 12.10 12.05 24.71
N ILE A 11 12.70 12.07 23.52
CA ILE A 11 12.55 13.20 22.59
C ILE A 11 11.07 13.34 22.19
N PRO A 12 10.46 14.52 22.39
CA PRO A 12 9.08 14.76 22.01
C PRO A 12 8.96 14.82 20.48
N ILE A 13 8.09 13.99 19.92
CA ILE A 13 7.75 14.04 18.50
C ILE A 13 6.50 14.90 18.36
N SER A 14 6.69 16.16 17.94
CA SER A 14 5.56 17.06 17.70
C SER A 14 4.55 16.43 16.72
N PRO A 15 3.24 16.56 16.95
CA PRO A 15 2.25 16.18 15.95
C PRO A 15 2.46 17.02 14.68
N VAL A 16 2.30 16.42 13.50
CA VAL A 16 2.30 17.18 12.25
C VAL A 16 1.11 18.15 12.30
N LYS A 17 1.30 19.42 11.92
CA LYS A 17 0.19 20.30 11.51
C LYS A 17 -0.43 19.70 10.23
N ILE A 18 -1.20 18.64 10.37
CA ILE A 18 -2.00 18.10 9.26
C ILE A 18 -3.09 19.14 9.05
N LYS A 19 -3.42 19.44 7.78
CA LYS A 19 -4.52 20.37 7.42
C LYS A 19 -5.85 20.06 8.13
N ASN A 20 -5.97 18.88 8.74
CA ASN A 20 -7.03 18.49 9.64
C ASN A 20 -6.55 18.54 11.10
N LYS A 21 -7.05 19.50 11.89
CA LYS A 21 -6.68 19.75 13.30
C LYS A 21 -6.90 18.55 14.25
N LYS A 22 -7.55 17.46 13.79
CA LYS A 22 -7.90 16.27 14.59
C LYS A 22 -7.04 15.03 14.32
N SER A 23 -6.04 15.08 13.43
CA SER A 23 -5.28 13.88 13.04
C SER A 23 -4.02 13.70 13.90
N THR A 24 -4.06 12.75 14.84
CA THR A 24 -2.90 12.32 15.62
C THR A 24 -2.08 11.29 14.84
N ILE A 25 -0.75 11.29 15.01
CA ILE A 25 0.12 10.24 14.44
C ILE A 25 -0.21 8.91 15.13
N MET A 26 -0.34 7.83 14.36
CA MET A 26 -0.59 6.50 14.92
C MET A 26 0.56 6.08 15.85
N THR A 27 0.23 5.45 16.99
CA THR A 27 1.21 4.97 17.99
C THR A 27 2.27 4.07 17.37
N GLN A 28 1.88 3.21 16.42
CA GLN A 28 2.81 2.34 15.71
C GLN A 28 3.84 3.13 14.89
N THR A 29 3.43 4.19 14.20
CA THR A 29 4.33 5.06 13.44
C THR A 29 5.31 5.80 14.36
N VAL A 30 4.84 6.27 15.52
CA VAL A 30 5.70 6.88 16.55
C VAL A 30 6.77 5.89 17.02
N LYS A 31 6.37 4.64 17.26
CA LYS A 31 7.29 3.56 17.66
C LYS A 31 8.35 3.29 16.57
N GLU A 32 7.95 3.25 15.30
CA GLU A 32 8.86 3.06 14.18
C GLU A 32 9.88 4.19 14.05
N TYR A 33 9.44 5.45 14.13
CA TYR A 33 10.36 6.60 14.11
C TYR A 33 11.36 6.57 15.25
N ARG A 34 10.92 6.21 16.46
CA ARG A 34 11.82 6.04 17.61
C ARG A 34 12.83 4.93 17.38
N ASN A 35 12.41 3.78 16.85
CA ASN A 35 13.32 2.69 16.54
C ASN A 35 14.40 3.11 15.53
N ASP A 36 14.01 3.81 14.46
CA ASP A 36 14.94 4.30 13.45
C ASP A 36 15.91 5.34 14.04
N ALA A 37 15.43 6.22 14.92
CA ALA A 37 16.27 7.18 15.64
C ALA A 37 17.23 6.51 16.65
N ILE A 38 16.81 5.43 17.31
CA ILE A 38 17.67 4.64 18.21
C ILE A 38 18.79 3.98 17.40
N HIS A 39 18.49 3.39 16.23
CA HIS A 39 19.51 2.81 15.36
C HIS A 39 20.54 3.85 14.90
N PHE A 40 20.10 5.07 14.59
CA PHE A 40 21.00 6.18 14.32
C PHE A 40 21.87 6.54 15.53
N GLY A 41 21.29 6.65 16.74
CA GLY A 41 22.06 6.92 17.96
C GLY A 41 23.08 5.82 18.28
N GLU A 42 22.72 4.55 18.08
CA GLU A 42 23.63 3.41 18.20
C GLU A 42 24.78 3.50 17.18
N TRP A 43 24.47 3.91 15.95
CA TRP A 43 25.47 4.17 14.91
C TRP A 43 26.42 5.32 15.29
N CYS A 44 25.91 6.43 15.82
CA CYS A 44 26.73 7.56 16.30
C CYS A 44 27.68 7.14 17.40
N LYS A 45 27.19 6.35 18.37
CA LYS A 45 28.00 5.81 19.46
C LYS A 45 29.13 4.92 18.95
N LYS A 46 28.85 4.06 17.97
CA LYS A 46 29.81 3.10 17.42
C LYS A 46 30.86 3.75 16.53
N ASN A 47 30.45 4.63 15.61
CA ASN A 47 31.31 5.12 14.53
C ASN A 47 31.90 6.52 14.79
N ARG A 48 31.28 7.30 15.68
CA ARG A 48 31.70 8.68 16.00
C ARG A 48 32.01 8.89 17.48
N GLY A 49 31.82 7.86 18.32
CA GLY A 49 32.11 7.93 19.75
C GLY A 49 31.12 8.75 20.58
N ILE A 50 30.03 9.24 19.98
CA ILE A 50 29.05 10.13 20.63
C ILE A 50 28.23 9.36 21.65
N ARG A 51 28.25 9.81 22.90
CA ARG A 51 27.58 9.14 24.03
C ARG A 51 26.47 9.95 24.67
N HIS A 52 26.39 11.24 24.36
CA HIS A 52 25.45 12.18 24.97
C HIS A 52 24.52 12.79 23.92
N LEU A 53 23.25 12.98 24.29
CA LEU A 53 22.27 13.55 23.36
C LEU A 53 22.61 14.98 22.92
N ASP A 54 23.16 15.81 23.81
CA ASP A 54 23.50 17.20 23.49
C ASP A 54 24.57 17.30 22.39
N GLU A 55 25.59 16.44 22.48
CA GLU A 55 26.65 16.32 21.48
C GLU A 55 26.09 15.86 20.12
N LEU A 56 25.20 14.86 20.14
CA LEU A 56 24.50 14.40 18.93
C LEU A 56 23.66 15.54 18.32
N CYS A 57 22.88 16.24 19.14
CA CYS A 57 22.00 17.31 18.71
C CYS A 57 22.77 18.49 18.09
N ALA A 58 23.97 18.81 18.60
CA ALA A 58 24.82 19.86 18.07
C ALA A 58 25.30 19.58 16.63
N GLN A 59 25.43 18.31 16.25
CA GLN A 59 25.99 17.89 14.96
C GLN A 59 25.02 17.04 14.12
N LYS A 60 23.74 17.01 14.50
CA LYS A 60 22.73 16.07 13.99
C LYS A 60 22.61 16.02 12.47
N VAL A 61 22.76 17.15 11.77
CA VAL A 61 22.64 17.19 10.31
C VAL A 61 23.80 16.46 9.65
N THR A 62 25.03 16.78 10.04
CA THR A 62 26.25 16.11 9.55
C THR A 62 26.24 14.62 9.88
N LEU A 63 25.89 14.26 11.12
CA LEU A 63 25.83 12.87 11.55
C LEU A 63 24.77 12.07 10.77
N LEU A 64 23.61 12.66 10.49
CA LEU A 64 22.57 12.02 9.67
C LEU A 64 23.03 11.84 8.22
N GLN A 65 23.79 12.78 7.67
CA GLN A 65 24.37 12.65 6.33
C GLN A 65 25.39 11.50 6.30
N ASP A 66 26.33 11.48 7.25
CA ASP A 66 27.31 10.39 7.36
C ASP A 66 26.64 9.02 7.53
N TYR A 67 25.55 8.96 8.30
CA TYR A 67 24.79 7.73 8.48
C TYR A 67 24.09 7.29 7.18
N ALA A 68 23.55 8.24 6.41
CA ALA A 68 22.96 7.94 5.09
C ALA A 68 24.01 7.39 4.12
N ASP A 69 25.21 7.97 4.12
CA ASP A 69 26.31 7.57 3.25
C ASP A 69 26.88 6.21 3.65
N ASP A 70 27.02 5.93 4.95
CA ASP A 70 27.43 4.61 5.45
C ASP A 70 26.40 3.52 5.11
N LEU A 71 25.09 3.80 5.24
CA LEU A 71 24.05 2.85 4.81
C LEU A 71 24.12 2.59 3.29
N ALA A 72 24.44 3.60 2.48
CA ALA A 72 24.64 3.44 1.05
C ALA A 72 25.89 2.61 0.74
N ALA A 73 27.01 2.86 1.44
CA ALA A 73 28.25 2.09 1.30
C ALA A 73 28.05 0.61 1.70
N GLN A 74 27.18 0.33 2.66
CA GLN A 74 26.76 -1.03 3.02
C GLN A 74 25.82 -1.70 2.00
N GLY A 75 25.50 -1.03 0.89
CA GLY A 75 24.60 -1.55 -0.14
C GLY A 75 23.14 -1.64 0.29
N LYS A 76 22.68 -0.87 1.30
CA LYS A 76 21.27 -0.85 1.68
C LYS A 76 20.43 -0.24 0.57
N SER A 77 19.21 -0.77 0.39
CA SER A 77 18.30 -0.25 -0.64
C SER A 77 17.90 1.21 -0.37
N ALA A 78 17.61 1.97 -1.43
CA ALA A 78 17.09 3.34 -1.31
C ALA A 78 15.83 3.43 -0.43
N ALA A 79 14.98 2.39 -0.44
CA ALA A 79 13.79 2.31 0.40
C ALA A 79 14.14 2.17 1.89
N THR A 80 15.12 1.32 2.20
CA THR A 80 15.64 1.12 3.55
C THR A 80 16.30 2.40 4.08
N ILE A 81 17.18 3.02 3.29
CA ILE A 81 17.85 4.28 3.66
C ILE A 81 16.81 5.37 3.94
N HIS A 82 15.84 5.55 3.03
CA HIS A 82 14.78 6.53 3.21
C HIS A 82 13.96 6.29 4.49
N LYS A 83 13.68 5.04 4.85
CA LYS A 83 12.96 4.71 6.09
C LYS A 83 13.75 5.18 7.31
N TYR A 84 15.02 4.76 7.42
CA TYR A 84 15.90 5.17 8.51
C TYR A 84 16.00 6.69 8.62
N MET A 85 16.26 7.37 7.49
CA MET A 85 16.35 8.83 7.46
C MET A 85 15.04 9.50 7.83
N SER A 86 13.91 9.05 7.29
CA SER A 86 12.60 9.65 7.60
C SER A 86 12.27 9.54 9.09
N GLY A 87 12.57 8.41 9.73
CA GLY A 87 12.33 8.22 11.16
C GLY A 87 13.27 9.06 12.02
N ALA A 88 14.58 8.97 11.75
CA ALA A 88 15.57 9.72 12.51
C ALA A 88 15.41 11.25 12.34
N CYS A 89 15.33 11.75 11.10
CA CYS A 89 15.06 13.17 10.83
C CYS A 89 13.80 13.67 11.54
N ARG A 90 12.74 12.84 11.58
CA ARG A 90 11.50 13.21 12.27
C ARG A 90 11.69 13.40 13.77
N VAL A 91 12.45 12.53 14.41
CA VAL A 91 12.73 12.61 15.86
C VAL A 91 13.63 13.80 16.17
N PHE A 92 14.69 14.00 15.39
CA PHE A 92 15.68 15.06 15.64
C PHE A 92 15.29 16.44 15.04
N GLY A 93 14.12 16.55 14.41
CA GLY A 93 13.62 17.79 13.83
C GLY A 93 14.49 18.30 12.67
N VAL A 94 15.06 17.39 11.88
CA VAL A 94 15.86 17.72 10.68
C VAL A 94 14.98 17.58 9.45
N GLU A 95 15.12 18.50 8.50
CA GLU A 95 14.40 18.39 7.23
C GLU A 95 14.98 17.25 6.40
N LEU A 96 14.16 16.27 6.03
CA LEU A 96 14.63 15.12 5.24
C LEU A 96 15.22 15.54 3.88
N GLY A 97 14.78 16.68 3.33
CA GLY A 97 15.29 17.26 2.10
C GLY A 97 16.74 17.76 2.19
N SER A 98 17.23 18.08 3.40
CA SER A 98 18.63 18.48 3.61
C SER A 98 19.61 17.32 3.62
N ILE A 99 19.11 16.07 3.62
CA ILE A 99 19.93 14.86 3.60
C ILE A 99 19.94 14.27 2.20
N THR A 100 21.13 14.25 1.61
CA THR A 100 21.40 13.62 0.31
C THR A 100 21.38 12.10 0.48
N LYS A 101 20.55 11.43 -0.32
CA LYS A 101 20.35 9.98 -0.27
C LYS A 101 19.88 9.45 -1.62
N PRO A 102 20.10 8.17 -1.93
CA PRO A 102 19.60 7.56 -3.16
C PRO A 102 18.09 7.75 -3.36
N GLN A 103 17.69 8.06 -4.60
CA GLN A 103 16.28 8.22 -4.95
C GLN A 103 15.59 6.85 -5.01
N ARG A 104 14.40 6.76 -4.39
CA ARG A 104 13.59 5.54 -4.45
C ARG A 104 12.91 5.43 -5.80
N SER A 105 12.92 4.24 -6.39
CA SER A 105 12.06 3.90 -7.51
C SER A 105 11.15 2.73 -7.14
N VAL A 106 9.92 2.73 -7.66
CA VAL A 106 9.02 1.58 -7.53
C VAL A 106 9.56 0.36 -8.30
N ALA A 107 10.37 0.61 -9.33
CA ALA A 107 11.08 -0.45 -10.05
C ALA A 107 12.07 -1.23 -9.15
N ASP A 108 12.58 -0.62 -8.08
CA ASP A 108 13.51 -1.26 -7.14
C ASP A 108 12.80 -2.03 -6.02
N VAL A 109 11.47 -1.98 -5.95
CA VAL A 109 10.71 -2.66 -4.91
C VAL A 109 10.75 -4.15 -5.19
N THR A 110 11.39 -4.90 -4.30
CA THR A 110 11.45 -6.36 -4.37
C THR A 110 10.43 -7.04 -3.45
N ARG A 111 9.83 -6.33 -2.49
CA ARG A 111 8.85 -6.92 -1.55
C ARG A 111 7.65 -7.46 -2.32
N SER A 112 7.25 -8.70 -2.02
CA SER A 112 6.14 -9.40 -2.70
C SER A 112 6.34 -9.53 -4.22
N ARG A 113 7.60 -9.54 -4.67
CA ARG A 113 8.02 -9.77 -6.05
C ARG A 113 9.14 -10.79 -6.14
N GLY A 114 9.05 -11.65 -7.14
CA GLY A 114 9.94 -12.78 -7.37
C GLY A 114 9.89 -13.82 -6.25
N ARG A 115 10.41 -15.02 -6.54
CA ARG A 115 10.52 -16.10 -5.55
C ARG A 115 11.58 -15.76 -4.50
N LYS A 116 11.23 -15.90 -3.23
CA LYS A 116 12.13 -15.71 -2.09
C LYS A 116 12.17 -16.96 -1.22
N PRO A 117 13.26 -17.17 -0.45
CA PRO A 117 13.31 -18.28 0.50
C PRO A 117 12.20 -18.26 1.56
N VAL A 118 11.64 -17.09 1.87
CA VAL A 118 10.50 -16.96 2.80
C VAL A 118 9.21 -17.54 2.20
N ASP A 119 9.11 -17.59 0.88
CA ASP A 119 7.94 -18.08 0.14
C ASP A 119 7.94 -19.62 0.04
N GLU A 120 8.92 -20.32 0.61
CA GLU A 120 8.92 -21.79 0.70
C GLU A 120 8.51 -22.27 2.10
N ARG A 121 8.29 -21.33 3.03
CA ARG A 121 7.88 -21.67 4.39
C ARG A 121 6.45 -22.20 4.37
N ALA A 122 6.21 -23.27 5.13
CA ALA A 122 4.89 -23.85 5.28
C ALA A 122 3.85 -22.81 5.74
N ASP A 123 4.22 -21.90 6.66
CA ASP A 123 3.33 -20.85 7.17
C ASP A 123 3.03 -19.73 6.14
N ALA A 124 3.67 -19.74 4.98
CA ALA A 124 3.44 -18.79 3.88
C ALA A 124 2.67 -19.41 2.70
N GLN A 125 2.41 -20.72 2.71
CA GLN A 125 1.71 -21.43 1.64
C GLN A 125 0.19 -21.45 1.83
N ARG A 126 -0.51 -21.86 0.78
CA ARG A 126 -1.95 -22.13 0.80
C ARG A 126 -2.35 -23.06 1.95
N GLU A 127 -1.57 -24.09 2.21
CA GLU A 127 -1.85 -25.14 3.21
C GLU A 127 -1.92 -24.59 4.64
N ALA A 128 -1.27 -23.45 4.93
CA ALA A 128 -1.35 -22.81 6.24
C ALA A 128 -2.75 -22.26 6.56
N SER A 129 -3.49 -21.82 5.54
CA SER A 129 -4.87 -21.36 5.68
C SER A 129 -5.57 -21.40 4.31
N PRO A 130 -6.04 -22.59 3.87
CA PRO A 130 -6.56 -22.78 2.51
C PRO A 130 -7.78 -21.90 2.23
N ARG A 131 -8.69 -21.80 3.20
CA ARG A 131 -9.91 -20.99 3.11
C ARG A 131 -9.59 -19.50 2.91
N LEU A 132 -8.63 -18.96 3.66
CA LEU A 132 -8.17 -17.58 3.49
C LEU A 132 -7.48 -17.37 2.14
N TYR A 133 -6.61 -18.30 1.74
CA TYR A 133 -5.85 -18.20 0.50
C TYR A 133 -6.78 -18.15 -0.72
N ASP A 134 -7.69 -19.13 -0.84
CA ASP A 134 -8.60 -19.25 -2.00
C ASP A 134 -9.56 -18.06 -2.09
N PHE A 135 -10.02 -17.57 -0.94
CA PHE A 135 -10.82 -16.35 -0.87
C PHE A 135 -9.99 -15.12 -1.29
N ALA A 136 -8.75 -15.03 -0.81
CA ALA A 136 -7.89 -13.89 -1.06
C ALA A 136 -7.50 -13.73 -2.53
N GLU A 137 -7.30 -14.84 -3.24
CA GLU A 137 -7.06 -14.87 -4.69
C GLU A 137 -8.17 -14.22 -5.51
N ARG A 138 -9.42 -14.25 -5.03
CA ARG A 138 -10.60 -13.74 -5.75
C ARG A 138 -11.02 -12.34 -5.30
N VAL A 139 -10.77 -12.00 -4.04
CA VAL A 139 -11.21 -10.71 -3.47
C VAL A 139 -10.12 -9.65 -3.49
N GLY A 140 -8.87 -9.99 -3.19
CA GLY A 140 -7.74 -9.06 -3.24
C GLY A 140 -7.80 -7.86 -2.28
N ILE A 141 -8.14 -8.05 -1.00
CA ILE A 141 -8.09 -7.02 0.07
C ILE A 141 -6.81 -7.10 0.92
N ARG A 142 -6.60 -6.20 1.87
CA ARG A 142 -5.42 -6.20 2.75
C ARG A 142 -5.60 -7.18 3.91
N ARG A 143 -4.51 -7.70 4.47
CA ARG A 143 -4.53 -8.60 5.65
C ARG A 143 -5.43 -8.10 6.79
N ALA A 144 -5.31 -6.83 7.16
CA ALA A 144 -6.13 -6.23 8.22
C ALA A 144 -7.61 -6.09 7.84
N GLU A 145 -7.92 -6.05 6.54
CA GLU A 145 -9.29 -5.98 6.03
C GLU A 145 -9.92 -7.39 6.05
N TYR A 146 -9.17 -8.46 5.75
CA TYR A 146 -9.63 -9.84 5.96
C TYR A 146 -9.90 -10.17 7.43
N ALA A 147 -9.00 -9.75 8.33
CA ALA A 147 -9.13 -9.99 9.77
C ALA A 147 -10.34 -9.29 10.41
N ALA A 148 -10.97 -8.34 9.70
CA ALA A 148 -12.08 -7.53 10.19
C ALA A 148 -13.37 -7.72 9.38
N LEU A 149 -13.41 -8.74 8.52
CA LEU A 149 -14.53 -9.02 7.64
C LEU A 149 -15.59 -9.83 8.38
N HIS A 150 -16.86 -9.42 8.30
CA HIS A 150 -17.98 -10.12 8.93
C HIS A 150 -18.83 -10.89 7.92
N GLY A 151 -19.57 -11.90 8.40
CA GLY A 151 -20.49 -12.72 7.61
C GLY A 151 -21.57 -11.92 6.87
N SER A 152 -21.87 -10.70 7.30
CA SER A 152 -22.82 -9.77 6.69
C SER A 152 -22.22 -8.80 5.66
N ASP A 153 -20.91 -8.91 5.36
CA ASP A 153 -20.22 -7.96 4.48
C ASP A 153 -20.33 -8.27 2.97
N PHE A 154 -21.05 -9.31 2.57
CA PHE A 154 -21.38 -9.52 1.15
C PHE A 154 -22.61 -8.71 0.73
N GLY A 155 -22.57 -8.13 -0.46
CA GLY A 155 -23.73 -7.44 -1.02
C GLY A 155 -23.68 -7.32 -2.53
N GLU A 156 -24.76 -6.79 -3.09
CA GLU A 156 -24.94 -6.59 -4.51
C GLU A 156 -25.66 -5.26 -4.75
N ASP A 157 -25.25 -4.54 -5.79
CA ASP A 157 -25.90 -3.31 -6.24
C ASP A 157 -25.88 -3.24 -7.77
N GLU A 158 -26.30 -2.10 -8.34
CA GLU A 158 -26.40 -1.88 -9.79
C GLU A 158 -25.08 -2.11 -10.55
N VAL A 159 -23.92 -1.97 -9.89
CA VAL A 159 -22.60 -2.22 -10.50
C VAL A 159 -22.22 -3.71 -10.41
N GLY A 160 -22.80 -4.45 -9.46
CA GLY A 160 -22.62 -5.88 -9.29
C GLY A 160 -22.19 -6.29 -7.87
N PRO A 161 -21.81 -7.58 -7.68
CA PRO A 161 -21.49 -8.12 -6.37
C PRO A 161 -20.21 -7.50 -5.78
N TYR A 162 -20.19 -7.38 -4.45
CA TYR A 162 -19.08 -6.82 -3.71
C TYR A 162 -18.87 -7.44 -2.33
N VAL A 163 -17.65 -7.31 -1.83
CA VAL A 163 -17.32 -7.47 -0.42
C VAL A 163 -17.12 -6.09 0.21
N LEU A 164 -17.83 -5.82 1.31
CA LEU A 164 -17.78 -4.54 2.01
C LEU A 164 -16.58 -4.48 2.95
N VAL A 165 -15.55 -3.73 2.55
CA VAL A 165 -14.51 -3.30 3.47
C VAL A 165 -15.05 -2.13 4.31
N ARG A 166 -15.49 -2.42 5.53
CA ARG A 166 -16.04 -1.41 6.47
C ARG A 166 -15.02 -0.32 6.79
N ARG A 167 -13.75 -0.69 7.01
CA ARG A 167 -12.65 0.22 7.40
C ARG A 167 -11.30 -0.18 6.80
N GLY A 168 -11.03 0.27 5.59
CA GLY A 168 -9.75 0.12 4.93
C GLY A 168 -8.71 1.17 5.34
N LYS A 169 -7.57 1.18 4.63
CA LYS A 169 -6.47 2.12 4.89
C LYS A 169 -6.94 3.58 4.88
N GLY A 170 -6.64 4.31 5.96
CA GLY A 170 -7.07 5.70 6.14
C GLY A 170 -8.53 5.85 6.56
N GLY A 171 -9.18 4.78 7.03
CA GLY A 171 -10.59 4.78 7.43
C GLY A 171 -11.58 4.69 6.27
N LYS A 172 -11.11 4.37 5.06
CA LYS A 172 -11.94 4.33 3.85
C LYS A 172 -12.88 3.13 3.90
N ARG A 173 -14.18 3.37 3.75
CA ARG A 173 -15.17 2.32 3.45
C ARG A 173 -15.18 2.06 1.95
N GLN A 174 -15.10 0.81 1.53
CA GLN A 174 -15.00 0.42 0.11
C GLN A 174 -15.88 -0.79 -0.18
N LYS A 175 -16.65 -0.72 -1.27
CA LYS A 175 -17.25 -1.90 -1.91
C LYS A 175 -16.19 -2.50 -2.83
N GLN A 176 -15.51 -3.55 -2.39
CA GLN A 176 -14.53 -4.28 -3.19
C GLN A 176 -15.30 -5.13 -4.21
N ARG A 177 -15.23 -4.78 -5.49
CA ARG A 177 -15.99 -5.50 -6.52
C ARG A 177 -15.41 -6.88 -6.78
N LEU A 178 -16.27 -7.79 -7.25
CA LEU A 178 -15.90 -9.14 -7.63
C LEU A 178 -16.05 -9.33 -9.14
N LEU A 179 -15.30 -10.27 -9.70
CA LEU A 179 -15.64 -10.78 -11.03
C LEU A 179 -16.94 -11.58 -10.93
N PRO A 180 -17.82 -11.53 -11.94
CA PRO A 180 -19.05 -12.33 -11.94
C PRO A 180 -18.78 -13.83 -11.73
N SER A 181 -17.70 -14.36 -12.32
CA SER A 181 -17.30 -15.76 -12.17
C SER A 181 -16.89 -16.16 -10.74
N ASP A 182 -16.54 -15.19 -9.90
CA ASP A 182 -16.10 -15.44 -8.52
C ASP A 182 -17.23 -15.22 -7.51
N ALA A 183 -18.36 -14.64 -7.93
CA ALA A 183 -19.39 -14.15 -7.04
C ALA A 183 -19.96 -15.26 -6.14
N ASP A 184 -20.33 -16.40 -6.71
CA ASP A 184 -20.95 -17.49 -5.93
C ASP A 184 -19.96 -18.19 -5.00
N PHE A 185 -18.71 -18.36 -5.46
CA PHE A 185 -17.64 -18.88 -4.60
C PHE A 185 -17.43 -17.98 -3.38
N VAL A 186 -17.34 -16.66 -3.61
CA VAL A 186 -17.11 -15.69 -2.53
C VAL A 186 -18.35 -15.59 -1.63
N ARG A 187 -19.56 -15.59 -2.19
CA ARG A 187 -20.84 -15.54 -1.46
C ARG A 187 -20.96 -16.66 -0.43
N ALA A 188 -20.46 -17.86 -0.74
CA ALA A 188 -20.52 -19.02 0.16
C ALA A 188 -19.80 -18.82 1.51
N TYR A 189 -18.97 -17.78 1.65
CA TYR A 189 -18.26 -17.45 2.90
C TYR A 189 -19.07 -16.57 3.85
N PHE A 190 -20.24 -16.08 3.40
CA PHE A 190 -21.02 -15.07 4.10
C PHE A 190 -22.38 -15.66 4.49
N ASP A 191 -22.59 -15.81 5.80
CA ASP A 191 -23.80 -16.36 6.40
C ASP A 191 -24.79 -15.26 6.87
N GLY A 192 -24.44 -13.99 6.66
CA GLY A 192 -25.23 -12.84 7.10
C GLY A 192 -25.04 -12.44 8.56
N SER A 193 -24.19 -13.14 9.32
CA SER A 193 -23.94 -12.85 10.73
C SER A 193 -22.96 -11.68 10.92
N GLU A 194 -22.92 -11.13 12.14
CA GLU A 194 -21.87 -10.18 12.54
C GLU A 194 -20.62 -10.89 13.10
N GLU A 195 -20.51 -12.21 12.93
CA GLU A 195 -19.30 -12.95 13.27
C GLU A 195 -18.22 -12.78 12.19
N LEU A 196 -16.96 -12.93 12.58
CA LEU A 196 -15.84 -12.80 11.64
C LEU A 196 -15.82 -13.97 10.64
N VAL A 197 -15.65 -13.64 9.35
CA VAL A 197 -15.50 -14.64 8.27
C VAL A 197 -14.26 -15.50 8.46
N PHE A 198 -13.20 -14.98 9.06
CA PHE A 198 -11.96 -15.70 9.33
C PHE A 198 -11.63 -15.66 10.83
N SER A 199 -11.35 -16.82 11.39
CA SER A 199 -10.89 -16.93 12.77
C SER A 199 -9.50 -16.33 12.96
N GLU A 200 -9.14 -15.98 14.20
CA GLU A 200 -7.79 -15.51 14.53
C GLU A 200 -6.73 -16.56 14.16
N ALA A 201 -7.04 -17.85 14.32
CA ALA A 201 -6.15 -18.94 13.96
C ALA A 201 -5.87 -18.97 12.45
N GLU A 202 -6.91 -18.83 11.62
CA GLU A 202 -6.75 -18.72 10.16
C GLU A 202 -5.90 -17.51 9.78
N MET A 203 -6.04 -16.39 10.49
CA MET A 203 -5.25 -15.18 10.21
C MET A 203 -3.79 -15.27 10.67
N ARG A 204 -3.44 -16.24 11.53
CA ARG A 204 -2.11 -16.44 12.11
C ARG A 204 -1.18 -17.21 11.16
N ASN A 205 -0.92 -16.62 10.00
CA ASN A 205 -0.02 -17.14 8.97
C ASN A 205 0.79 -16.00 8.33
N LYS A 206 1.73 -16.36 7.45
CA LYS A 206 2.58 -15.44 6.68
C LYS A 206 2.30 -15.46 5.18
N ILE A 207 1.14 -15.95 4.74
CA ILE A 207 0.69 -15.89 3.34
C ILE A 207 0.85 -14.46 2.82
N ASP A 208 1.47 -14.32 1.65
CA ASP A 208 1.63 -13.03 1.00
C ASP A 208 0.31 -12.57 0.34
N LEU A 209 -0.63 -12.12 1.18
CA LEU A 209 -1.90 -11.56 0.74
C LEU A 209 -1.72 -10.29 -0.11
N HIS A 210 -0.55 -9.64 -0.04
CA HIS A 210 -0.26 -8.49 -0.90
C HIS A 210 0.05 -8.94 -2.33
N HIS A 211 0.79 -10.04 -2.48
CA HIS A 211 0.99 -10.71 -3.76
C HIS A 211 -0.33 -11.20 -4.35
N LEU A 212 -1.18 -11.91 -3.59
CA LEU A 212 -2.50 -12.35 -4.07
C LEU A 212 -3.39 -11.18 -4.52
N ARG A 213 -3.33 -10.05 -3.80
CA ARG A 213 -4.01 -8.81 -4.21
C ARG A 213 -3.48 -8.26 -5.54
N ALA A 214 -2.17 -8.36 -5.80
CA ALA A 214 -1.59 -7.94 -7.07
C ALA A 214 -2.00 -8.87 -8.21
N MET A 215 -1.96 -10.18 -7.98
CA MET A 215 -2.44 -11.20 -8.94
C MET A 215 -3.90 -11.00 -9.31
N GLN A 216 -4.77 -10.77 -8.33
CA GLN A 216 -6.17 -10.46 -8.61
C GLN A 216 -6.30 -9.14 -9.40
N GLY A 217 -5.49 -8.12 -9.07
CA GLY A 217 -5.42 -6.87 -9.83
C GLY A 217 -5.06 -7.05 -11.31
N GLN A 218 -4.18 -8.00 -11.63
CA GLN A 218 -3.81 -8.36 -13.00
C GLN A 218 -4.94 -9.13 -13.70
N ARG A 219 -5.54 -10.11 -13.01
CA ARG A 219 -6.67 -10.90 -13.54
C ARG A 219 -7.87 -10.02 -13.88
N VAL A 220 -8.23 -9.06 -13.03
CA VAL A 220 -9.34 -8.14 -13.30
C VAL A 220 -9.00 -7.14 -14.41
N LEU A 221 -7.72 -6.75 -14.57
CA LEU A 221 -7.30 -5.93 -15.71
C LEU A 221 -7.53 -6.67 -17.02
N GLN A 222 -7.12 -7.94 -17.10
CA GLN A 222 -7.35 -8.79 -18.27
C GLN A 222 -8.84 -8.87 -18.59
N TYR A 223 -9.67 -9.18 -17.57
CA TYR A 223 -11.13 -9.21 -17.70
C TYR A 223 -11.71 -7.91 -18.28
N TYR A 224 -11.33 -6.74 -17.76
CA TYR A 224 -11.85 -5.48 -18.30
C TYR A 224 -11.33 -5.19 -19.70
N THR A 225 -10.08 -5.56 -20.00
CA THR A 225 -9.48 -5.36 -21.33
C THR A 225 -10.22 -6.21 -22.37
N ASP A 226 -10.40 -7.50 -22.11
CA ASP A 226 -11.08 -8.42 -23.02
C ASP A 226 -12.50 -7.97 -23.32
N ARG A 227 -13.26 -7.56 -22.31
CA ARG A 227 -14.63 -7.08 -22.52
C ARG A 227 -14.67 -5.73 -23.23
N CYS A 228 -13.75 -4.81 -22.93
CA CYS A 228 -13.66 -3.54 -23.63
C CYS A 228 -13.29 -3.68 -25.10
N ASP A 229 -12.53 -4.71 -25.46
CA ASP A 229 -12.07 -4.95 -26.84
C ASP A 229 -13.09 -5.77 -27.65
N ASN A 230 -13.86 -6.66 -27.01
CA ASN A 230 -14.72 -7.63 -27.70
C ASN A 230 -16.23 -7.42 -27.53
N GLU A 231 -16.68 -6.61 -26.56
CA GLU A 231 -18.11 -6.40 -26.30
C GLU A 231 -18.55 -4.96 -26.65
N PRO A 232 -19.35 -4.78 -27.71
CA PRO A 232 -19.92 -3.47 -28.05
C PRO A 232 -20.71 -2.86 -26.88
N GLY A 233 -20.44 -1.59 -26.57
CA GLY A 233 -21.11 -0.88 -25.48
C GLY A 233 -20.52 -1.11 -24.08
N TYR A 234 -19.56 -2.03 -23.92
CA TYR A 234 -19.01 -2.33 -22.60
C TYR A 234 -18.16 -1.19 -22.04
N ARG A 235 -17.46 -0.44 -22.90
CA ARG A 235 -16.67 0.73 -22.47
C ARG A 235 -17.55 1.81 -21.85
N GLU A 236 -18.69 2.10 -22.46
CA GLU A 236 -19.69 3.07 -21.98
C GLU A 236 -20.32 2.60 -20.66
N LYS A 237 -20.63 1.30 -20.55
CA LYS A 237 -21.08 0.71 -19.28
C LYS A 237 -20.02 0.86 -18.19
N LEU A 238 -18.77 0.47 -18.47
CA LEU A 238 -17.68 0.51 -17.50
C LEU A 238 -17.41 1.94 -17.01
N LEU A 239 -17.42 2.93 -17.91
CA LEU A 239 -17.27 4.33 -17.56
C LEU A 239 -18.41 4.82 -16.65
N ARG A 240 -19.66 4.44 -16.95
CA ARG A 240 -20.84 4.76 -16.14
C ARG A 240 -20.72 4.18 -14.73
N ASP A 241 -20.34 2.91 -14.63
CA ASP A 241 -20.17 2.22 -13.35
C ASP A 241 -19.06 2.85 -12.50
N ILE A 242 -17.92 3.19 -13.11
CA ILE A 242 -16.83 3.91 -12.43
C ILE A 242 -17.33 5.26 -11.93
N LYS A 243 -18.08 5.99 -12.77
CA LYS A 243 -18.59 7.32 -12.42
C LYS A 243 -19.57 7.27 -11.25
N CYS A 244 -20.45 6.27 -11.22
CA CYS A 244 -21.37 6.02 -10.11
C CYS A 244 -20.60 5.92 -8.78
N ILE A 245 -19.59 5.04 -8.71
CA ILE A 245 -18.78 4.86 -7.49
C ILE A 245 -17.94 6.11 -7.17
N TRP A 246 -17.48 6.82 -8.19
CA TRP A 246 -16.74 8.06 -8.03
C TRP A 246 -17.58 9.15 -7.35
N ASP A 247 -18.82 9.31 -7.79
CA ASP A 247 -19.75 10.29 -7.24
C ASP A 247 -20.18 9.93 -5.82
N GLU A 248 -20.44 8.64 -5.53
CA GLU A 248 -20.71 8.17 -4.18
C GLU A 248 -19.57 8.54 -3.20
N ASP A 249 -18.31 8.35 -3.62
CA ASP A 249 -17.16 8.72 -2.78
C ASP A 249 -17.01 10.24 -2.67
N ASP A 250 -17.23 10.99 -3.75
CA ASP A 250 -17.18 12.45 -3.72
C ASP A 250 -18.24 13.07 -2.80
N ILE A 251 -19.43 12.48 -2.72
CA ILE A 251 -20.46 12.86 -1.73
C ILE A 251 -19.91 12.66 -0.31
N LYS A 252 -19.38 11.46 0.00
CA LYS A 252 -18.80 11.15 1.31
C LYS A 252 -17.63 12.09 1.65
N ARG A 253 -16.79 12.43 0.68
CA ARG A 253 -15.68 13.38 0.85
C ARG A 253 -16.19 14.77 1.22
N LYS A 254 -17.19 15.29 0.51
CA LYS A 254 -17.81 16.58 0.81
C LYS A 254 -18.39 16.63 2.22
N THR A 255 -19.13 15.58 2.62
CA THR A 255 -19.68 15.47 3.98
C THR A 255 -18.58 15.49 5.06
N ASN A 256 -17.38 14.97 4.74
CA ASN A 256 -16.22 14.98 5.62
C ASN A 256 -15.33 16.25 5.48
N GLY A 257 -15.81 17.30 4.80
CA GLY A 257 -15.06 18.54 4.58
C GLY A 257 -13.86 18.41 3.63
N LEU A 258 -13.80 17.33 2.84
CA LEU A 258 -12.74 17.07 1.88
C LEU A 258 -13.17 17.52 0.47
N ARG A 259 -12.19 17.99 -0.32
CA ARG A 259 -12.41 18.33 -1.73
C ARG A 259 -12.74 17.08 -2.55
N ARG A 260 -13.64 17.25 -3.54
CA ARG A 260 -13.92 16.25 -4.58
C ARG A 260 -12.65 15.80 -5.29
N LYS A 261 -12.61 14.55 -5.75
CA LYS A 261 -11.52 14.09 -6.62
C LYS A 261 -11.65 14.75 -7.99
N HIS A 262 -10.52 14.84 -8.69
CA HIS A 262 -10.52 15.40 -10.03
C HIS A 262 -11.00 14.36 -11.04
N TRP A 263 -12.22 14.52 -11.52
CA TRP A 263 -12.75 13.81 -12.67
C TRP A 263 -12.50 14.63 -13.94
N HIS A 264 -11.89 14.04 -14.96
CA HIS A 264 -11.66 14.66 -16.28
C HIS A 264 -11.45 13.58 -17.32
N GLU A 265 -11.69 13.90 -18.59
CA GLU A 265 -11.68 12.94 -19.70
C GLU A 265 -10.35 12.19 -19.84
N GLY A 266 -9.23 12.91 -19.75
CA GLY A 266 -7.90 12.31 -19.82
C GLY A 266 -7.64 11.24 -18.76
N LEU A 267 -8.43 11.12 -17.69
CA LEU A 267 -8.30 10.05 -16.71
C LEU A 267 -8.66 8.67 -17.27
N TYR A 268 -9.58 8.60 -18.23
CA TYR A 268 -10.13 7.34 -18.75
C TYR A 268 -10.04 7.20 -20.27
N THR A 269 -9.66 8.25 -21.01
CA THR A 269 -9.49 8.17 -22.47
C THR A 269 -8.05 7.91 -22.88
N GLY A 270 -7.86 7.01 -23.86
CA GLY A 270 -6.56 6.68 -24.43
C GLY A 270 -5.71 5.73 -23.58
N ARG A 271 -4.40 5.77 -23.79
CA ARG A 271 -3.44 4.84 -23.17
C ARG A 271 -2.65 5.50 -22.02
N TYR A 272 -2.35 4.70 -21.00
CA TYR A 272 -1.38 5.00 -19.96
C TYR A 272 -0.03 4.44 -20.38
N TYR A 273 1.00 5.30 -20.42
CA TYR A 273 2.34 4.93 -20.86
C TYR A 273 3.29 4.85 -19.66
N LEU A 274 3.96 3.72 -19.50
CA LEU A 274 5.06 3.60 -18.53
C LEU A 274 6.19 4.55 -18.92
N ARG A 275 6.88 5.11 -17.91
CA ARG A 275 8.01 6.02 -18.11
C ARG A 275 9.19 5.65 -17.22
N GLY A 276 10.38 6.14 -17.59
CA GLY A 276 11.60 6.00 -16.80
C GLY A 276 11.92 4.55 -16.42
N ARG A 277 12.39 4.36 -15.19
CA ARG A 277 12.85 3.06 -14.67
C ARG A 277 11.75 1.98 -14.66
N THR A 278 10.50 2.37 -14.48
CA THR A 278 9.36 1.44 -14.52
C THR A 278 9.15 0.87 -15.92
N ARG A 279 9.30 1.70 -16.97
CA ARG A 279 9.26 1.21 -18.36
C ARG A 279 10.39 0.23 -18.65
N THR A 280 11.60 0.54 -18.19
CA THR A 280 12.76 -0.36 -18.33
C THR A 280 12.50 -1.70 -17.66
N LEU A 281 11.96 -1.70 -16.44
CA LEU A 281 11.61 -2.93 -15.73
C LEU A 281 10.56 -3.75 -16.50
N ALA A 282 9.49 -3.11 -16.98
CA ALA A 282 8.47 -3.82 -17.75
C ALA A 282 9.04 -4.51 -19.00
N LEU A 283 9.93 -3.82 -19.73
CA LEU A 283 10.61 -4.41 -20.89
C LEU A 283 11.49 -5.61 -20.51
N GLN A 284 12.22 -5.53 -19.39
CA GLN A 284 13.05 -6.63 -18.89
C GLN A 284 12.21 -7.85 -18.49
N LEU A 285 11.01 -7.61 -17.98
CA LEU A 285 10.08 -8.65 -17.54
C LEU A 285 9.16 -9.16 -18.66
N GLY A 286 9.30 -8.65 -19.90
CA GLY A 286 8.42 -9.00 -21.03
C GLY A 286 6.97 -8.53 -20.85
N LEU A 287 6.74 -7.53 -20.00
CA LEU A 287 5.41 -6.99 -19.70
C LEU A 287 5.03 -5.83 -20.63
N PRO A 288 3.72 -5.57 -20.82
CA PRO A 288 3.25 -4.41 -21.57
C PRO A 288 3.79 -3.08 -21.00
N VAL A 289 4.18 -2.17 -21.88
CA VAL A 289 4.60 -0.81 -21.50
C VAL A 289 3.50 0.23 -21.62
N THR A 290 2.32 -0.20 -22.07
CA THR A 290 1.12 0.63 -22.24
C THR A 290 -0.13 -0.11 -21.80
N TYR A 291 -1.06 0.60 -21.20
CA TYR A 291 -2.33 0.04 -20.72
C TYR A 291 -3.51 0.94 -21.14
N ASP A 292 -4.71 0.37 -21.30
CA ASP A 292 -5.93 1.18 -21.46
C ASP A 292 -6.26 1.93 -20.17
N ARG A 293 -6.46 3.26 -20.25
CA ARG A 293 -6.71 4.09 -19.06
C ARG A 293 -8.02 3.76 -18.37
N LEU A 294 -9.08 3.45 -19.12
CA LEU A 294 -10.39 3.08 -18.57
C LEU A 294 -10.29 1.76 -17.80
N CYS A 295 -9.63 0.75 -18.38
CA CYS A 295 -9.44 -0.55 -17.72
C CYS A 295 -8.59 -0.42 -16.45
N VAL A 296 -7.48 0.32 -16.49
CA VAL A 296 -6.65 0.58 -15.29
C VAL A 296 -7.42 1.38 -14.25
N LEU A 297 -8.26 2.34 -14.66
CA LEU A 297 -9.11 3.10 -13.75
C LEU A 297 -10.11 2.19 -13.05
N ALA A 298 -10.74 1.25 -13.78
CA ALA A 298 -11.63 0.24 -13.20
C ALA A 298 -10.91 -0.57 -12.11
N VAL A 299 -9.71 -1.11 -12.40
CA VAL A 299 -8.89 -1.81 -11.39
C VAL A 299 -8.62 -0.92 -10.18
N SER A 300 -8.23 0.33 -10.43
CA SER A 300 -7.88 1.29 -9.38
C SER A 300 -9.04 1.63 -8.44
N VAL A 301 -10.25 1.79 -8.99
CA VAL A 301 -11.45 2.20 -8.26
C VAL A 301 -12.13 1.00 -7.60
N PHE A 302 -12.35 -0.08 -8.36
CA PHE A 302 -13.13 -1.23 -7.92
C PHE A 302 -12.36 -2.21 -7.05
N HIS A 303 -11.07 -2.43 -7.36
CA HIS A 303 -10.30 -3.54 -6.80
C HIS A 303 -9.14 -3.11 -5.90
N LEU A 304 -8.63 -1.88 -6.07
CA LEU A 304 -7.46 -1.43 -5.30
C LEU A 304 -7.69 -0.21 -4.40
N SER A 305 -8.78 0.55 -4.62
CA SER A 305 -9.11 1.81 -3.92
C SER A 305 -7.95 2.80 -3.84
N HIS A 306 -7.17 2.86 -4.93
CA HIS A 306 -6.10 3.84 -5.10
C HIS A 306 -6.59 5.10 -5.80
N TRP A 307 -7.60 4.98 -6.67
CA TRP A 307 -8.18 6.10 -7.43
C TRP A 307 -7.14 6.83 -8.30
N ARG A 308 -6.09 6.12 -8.69
CA ARG A 308 -4.88 6.61 -9.34
C ARG A 308 -4.28 5.55 -10.24
N LEU A 309 -4.03 5.91 -11.49
CA LEU A 309 -3.47 5.00 -12.50
C LEU A 309 -2.02 4.63 -12.18
N ASP A 310 -1.19 5.62 -11.85
CA ASP A 310 0.23 5.44 -11.58
C ASP A 310 0.50 4.46 -10.43
N VAL A 311 -0.16 4.65 -9.29
CA VAL A 311 -0.02 3.74 -8.14
C VAL A 311 -0.48 2.32 -8.49
N THR A 312 -1.55 2.19 -9.28
CA THR A 312 -2.11 0.89 -9.69
C THR A 312 -1.12 0.14 -10.57
N VAL A 313 -0.62 0.80 -11.61
CA VAL A 313 0.31 0.18 -12.57
C VAL A 313 1.65 -0.12 -11.90
N ASP A 314 2.28 0.88 -11.29
CA ASP A 314 3.65 0.76 -10.78
C ASP A 314 3.77 -0.29 -9.65
N ASN A 315 2.76 -0.40 -8.79
CA ASN A 315 2.84 -1.26 -7.60
C ASN A 315 2.21 -2.64 -7.78
N TYR A 316 1.19 -2.80 -8.63
CA TYR A 316 0.41 -4.04 -8.71
C TYR A 316 0.49 -4.73 -10.06
N LEU A 317 0.46 -3.98 -11.16
CA LEU A 317 0.43 -4.59 -12.50
C LEU A 317 1.82 -5.01 -13.00
N LEU A 318 2.87 -4.56 -12.31
CA LEU A 318 4.26 -4.96 -12.55
C LEU A 318 4.84 -5.84 -11.43
N ALA A 319 4.00 -6.29 -10.50
CA ALA A 319 4.41 -7.23 -9.48
C ALA A 319 4.36 -8.65 -10.06
N GLN A 320 5.51 -9.18 -10.47
CA GLN A 320 5.70 -10.60 -10.76
C GLN A 320 6.16 -11.35 -9.52
#